data_AF-A0A1R0VBZ6-F1
#
_entry.id   AF-A0A1R0VBZ6-F1
#
_cell.length_a   1.000
_cell.length_b   1.000
_cell.length_c   1.000
_cell.angle_alpha   90.00
_cell.angle_beta   90.00
_cell.angle_gamma   90.00
#
_symmetry.space_group_name_H-M   'P 1'
#
loop_
_entity.id
_entity.type
_entity.pdbx_description
1 polymer ?
#
loop_
_entity_poly.entity_id
_entity_poly.type
_entity_poly.pdbx_seq_one_letter_code
_entity_poly.pdbx_strand_id
1 'polypeptide(L)'
;MRELRVVGLNVDGRRIICESDDSAKDMFSLRVDDRLRAAMRGDTVTSNQSEIDVEVQNVLRPKEIQAKIRAGASVEQLATAAGVPIERVERFAHPVLLERARAAELATAAHPVLADGPAVLTLLETVTTALVARGLDPDSIAWDAWRNEDSRWTVQLAWKAGRSDNVAHFRFSPGAHGGTVTASDDAARQLINPDFGRPLRPVAAVPHLFDDHETHEVQDASEAQQVAAPEVQAPTPPAPKRSRKARATVPAWEDVLLGVRSSGTQP
;
A
#
# COMPACT_ATOMS: atom_id res chain seq x y z
N MET A 1 18.54 -61.82 -1.21
CA MET A 1 18.48 -61.11 -2.51
C MET A 1 18.64 -62.16 -3.58
N ARG A 2 17.77 -62.21 -4.60
CA ARG A 2 17.94 -63.17 -5.71
C ARG A 2 18.93 -62.60 -6.71
N GLU A 3 19.90 -63.39 -7.11
CA GLU A 3 20.89 -62.98 -8.10
C GLU A 3 20.30 -63.14 -9.51
N LEU A 4 20.58 -62.17 -10.37
CA LEU A 4 20.12 -62.13 -11.75
C LEU A 4 21.33 -62.13 -12.68
N ARG A 5 21.31 -63.00 -13.68
CA ARG A 5 22.34 -63.09 -14.72
C ARG A 5 21.85 -62.37 -15.98
N VAL A 6 22.73 -61.60 -16.61
CA VAL A 6 22.42 -60.93 -17.88
C VAL A 6 22.53 -61.94 -19.03
N VAL A 7 21.42 -62.13 -19.75
CA VAL A 7 21.31 -63.07 -20.89
C VAL A 7 21.58 -62.36 -22.22
N GLY A 8 21.15 -61.10 -22.34
CA GLY A 8 21.37 -60.33 -23.56
C GLY A 8 20.72 -58.94 -23.57
N LEU A 9 20.93 -58.22 -24.67
CA LEU A 9 20.27 -56.95 -24.96
C LEU A 9 19.07 -57.19 -25.88
N ASN A 10 17.98 -56.46 -25.63
CA ASN A 10 16.84 -56.42 -26.53
C ASN A 10 17.23 -55.69 -27.84
N VAL A 11 16.54 -55.97 -28.94
CA VAL A 11 16.79 -55.47 -30.31
C VAL A 11 16.87 -53.94 -30.37
N ASP A 12 16.12 -53.25 -29.51
CA ASP A 12 16.12 -51.78 -29.42
C ASP A 12 17.33 -51.19 -28.66
N GLY A 13 18.18 -52.02 -28.05
CA GLY A 13 19.31 -51.59 -27.21
C GLY A 13 18.94 -50.86 -25.91
N ARG A 14 17.64 -50.65 -25.65
CA ARG A 14 17.11 -49.90 -24.50
C ARG A 14 16.79 -50.74 -23.26
N ARG A 15 16.80 -52.07 -23.40
CA ARG A 15 16.49 -53.02 -22.31
C ARG A 15 17.48 -54.17 -22.29
N ILE A 16 17.91 -54.53 -21.08
CA ILE A 16 18.71 -55.71 -20.79
C ILE A 16 17.76 -56.80 -20.30
N ILE A 17 17.95 -58.02 -20.79
CA ILE A 17 17.20 -59.20 -20.37
C ILE A 17 18.06 -59.95 -19.36
N CYS A 18 17.50 -60.19 -18.19
CA CYS A 18 18.12 -60.92 -17.09
C CYS A 18 17.32 -62.18 -16.76
N GLU A 19 17.98 -63.24 -16.34
CA GLU A 19 17.37 -64.47 -15.83
C GLU A 19 17.73 -64.68 -14.36
N SER A 20 16.88 -65.38 -13.60
CA SER A 20 17.20 -65.78 -12.23
C SER A 20 17.79 -67.19 -12.20
N ASP A 21 18.77 -67.40 -11.30
CA ASP A 21 19.49 -68.68 -11.16
C ASP A 21 18.59 -69.85 -10.69
N ASP A 22 17.48 -69.54 -9.99
CA ASP A 22 16.57 -70.53 -9.41
C ASP A 22 15.56 -71.10 -10.43
N SER A 23 15.35 -70.41 -11.56
CA SER A 23 14.42 -70.84 -12.60
C SER A 23 14.69 -70.13 -13.92
N ALA A 24 15.21 -70.89 -14.91
CA ALA A 24 15.43 -70.41 -16.29
C ALA A 24 14.14 -69.96 -17.02
N LYS A 25 12.97 -70.05 -16.38
CA LYS A 25 11.69 -69.57 -16.92
C LYS A 25 11.36 -68.12 -16.54
N ASP A 26 12.04 -67.55 -15.55
CA ASP A 26 11.77 -66.20 -15.09
C ASP A 26 12.72 -65.20 -15.73
N MET A 27 12.27 -64.61 -16.85
CA MET A 27 12.99 -63.56 -17.56
C MET A 27 12.51 -62.19 -17.07
N PHE A 28 13.46 -61.36 -16.63
CA PHE A 28 13.23 -59.99 -16.18
C PHE A 28 13.84 -59.01 -17.19
N SER A 29 13.12 -57.93 -17.51
CA SER A 29 13.65 -56.87 -18.37
C SER A 29 13.99 -55.63 -17.56
N LEU A 30 15.21 -55.14 -17.66
CA LEU A 30 15.68 -53.93 -17.01
C LEU A 30 15.90 -52.84 -18.05
N ARG A 31 15.38 -51.63 -17.81
CA ARG A 31 15.61 -50.48 -18.69
C ARG A 31 17.00 -49.92 -18.46
N VAL A 32 17.68 -49.55 -19.54
CA VAL A 32 18.98 -48.85 -19.50
C VAL A 32 18.72 -47.36 -19.35
N ASP A 33 18.50 -46.93 -18.10
CA ASP A 33 18.39 -45.52 -17.73
C ASP A 33 19.72 -44.96 -17.22
N ASP A 34 19.75 -43.66 -16.96
CA ASP A 34 20.97 -42.99 -16.49
C ASP A 34 21.38 -43.45 -15.09
N ARG A 35 20.44 -44.00 -14.30
CA ARG A 35 20.70 -44.60 -12.99
C ARG A 35 21.48 -45.91 -13.10
N LEU A 36 21.10 -46.79 -14.03
CA LEU A 36 21.87 -48.01 -14.32
C LEU A 36 23.25 -47.67 -14.88
N ARG A 37 23.35 -46.69 -15.79
CA ARG A 37 24.64 -46.25 -16.34
C ARG A 37 25.55 -45.61 -15.30
N ALA A 38 24.99 -44.93 -14.30
CA ALA A 38 25.75 -44.38 -13.17
C ALA A 38 26.23 -45.49 -12.23
N ALA A 39 25.35 -46.44 -11.88
CA ALA A 39 25.68 -47.58 -11.05
C ALA A 39 26.77 -48.47 -11.67
N MET A 40 26.73 -48.72 -12.99
CA MET A 40 27.74 -49.50 -13.71
C MET A 40 29.12 -48.81 -13.78
N ARG A 41 29.16 -47.48 -13.77
CA ARG A 41 30.42 -46.71 -13.80
C ARG A 41 31.12 -46.66 -12.43
N GLY A 42 30.53 -47.23 -11.39
CA GLY A 42 31.03 -47.13 -10.02
C GLY A 42 30.93 -45.69 -9.48
N ASP A 43 30.15 -44.85 -10.14
CA ASP A 43 30.01 -43.43 -9.82
C ASP A 43 28.96 -43.28 -8.71
N THR A 44 29.29 -43.78 -7.52
CA THR A 44 28.60 -43.40 -6.28
C THR A 44 29.14 -42.06 -5.77
N VAL A 45 29.65 -41.21 -6.66
CA VAL A 45 30.07 -39.86 -6.33
C VAL A 45 28.80 -39.02 -6.15
N THR A 46 28.38 -38.94 -4.88
CA THR A 46 27.73 -37.73 -4.35
C THR A 46 26.46 -37.32 -5.11
N SER A 47 25.48 -38.22 -5.20
CA SER A 47 24.09 -37.87 -5.56
C SER A 47 23.37 -37.17 -4.41
N ASN A 48 23.98 -36.11 -3.88
CA ASN A 48 23.34 -35.17 -2.96
C ASN A 48 22.49 -34.14 -3.74
N GLN A 49 22.46 -34.23 -5.07
CA GLN A 49 21.90 -33.21 -5.95
C GLN A 49 20.75 -33.70 -6.85
N SER A 50 20.41 -34.98 -6.86
CA SER A 50 19.40 -35.54 -7.79
C SER A 50 18.32 -36.43 -7.17
N GLU A 51 18.33 -36.70 -5.86
CA GLU A 51 17.22 -37.39 -5.16
C GLU A 51 16.20 -36.42 -4.49
N ILE A 52 16.32 -35.10 -4.72
CA ILE A 52 15.36 -34.10 -4.20
C ILE A 52 14.22 -33.82 -5.20
N ASP A 53 14.19 -34.47 -6.37
CA ASP A 53 13.46 -33.94 -7.53
C ASP A 53 12.12 -34.58 -7.88
N VAL A 54 11.52 -35.44 -7.03
CA VAL A 54 10.23 -36.07 -7.42
C VAL A 54 9.10 -36.06 -6.37
N GLU A 55 9.33 -35.81 -5.06
CA GLU A 55 8.24 -35.90 -4.05
C GLU A 55 8.06 -34.72 -3.08
N VAL A 56 8.71 -33.58 -3.31
CA VAL A 56 8.50 -32.36 -2.48
C VAL A 56 7.87 -31.22 -3.30
N GLN A 57 6.78 -31.51 -4.00
CA GLN A 57 6.03 -30.54 -4.81
C GLN A 57 5.31 -29.44 -3.99
N ASN A 58 5.47 -29.39 -2.67
CA ASN A 58 4.74 -28.44 -1.82
C ASN A 58 5.64 -27.63 -0.85
N VAL A 59 6.94 -27.51 -1.14
CA VAL A 59 7.82 -26.70 -0.28
C VAL A 59 8.57 -25.70 -1.14
N LEU A 60 8.15 -24.42 -1.07
CA LEU A 60 8.84 -23.31 -1.72
C LEU A 60 10.35 -23.39 -1.47
N ARG A 61 11.14 -23.34 -2.55
CA ARG A 61 12.60 -23.29 -2.43
C ARG A 61 13.02 -21.91 -1.91
N PRO A 62 14.13 -21.79 -1.15
CA PRO A 62 14.61 -20.50 -0.64
C PRO A 62 14.75 -19.41 -1.71
N LYS A 63 15.20 -19.80 -2.92
CA LYS A 63 15.31 -18.89 -4.08
C LYS A 63 13.96 -18.33 -4.52
N GLU A 64 12.90 -19.13 -4.47
CA GLU A 64 11.53 -18.72 -4.84
C GLU A 64 10.95 -17.78 -3.79
N ILE A 65 11.21 -18.07 -2.49
CA ILE A 65 10.84 -17.17 -1.39
C ILE A 65 11.47 -15.80 -1.62
N GLN A 66 12.79 -15.77 -1.83
CA GLN A 66 13.52 -14.53 -2.05
C GLN A 66 13.06 -13.78 -3.30
N ALA A 67 12.79 -14.49 -4.40
CA ALA A 67 12.31 -13.88 -5.63
C ALA A 67 10.92 -13.23 -5.44
N LYS A 68 9.99 -13.94 -4.77
CA LYS A 68 8.64 -13.42 -4.50
C LYS A 68 8.66 -12.23 -3.54
N ILE A 69 9.46 -12.28 -2.47
CA ILE A 69 9.64 -11.15 -1.54
C ILE A 69 10.29 -9.96 -2.26
N ARG A 70 11.26 -10.19 -3.16
CA ARG A 70 11.89 -9.12 -3.95
C ARG A 70 10.90 -8.46 -4.92
N ALA A 71 9.90 -9.21 -5.39
CA ALA A 71 8.82 -8.72 -6.23
C ALA A 71 7.69 -8.00 -5.46
N GLY A 72 7.83 -7.83 -4.14
CA GLY A 72 6.89 -7.06 -3.31
C GLY A 72 5.90 -7.89 -2.49
N ALA A 73 5.98 -9.23 -2.53
CA ALA A 73 5.16 -10.05 -1.62
C ALA A 73 5.54 -9.79 -0.16
N SER A 74 4.54 -9.74 0.73
CA SER A 74 4.78 -9.79 2.16
C SER A 74 5.08 -11.21 2.62
N VAL A 75 5.72 -11.34 3.78
CA VAL A 75 6.08 -12.64 4.37
C VAL A 75 4.81 -13.43 4.69
N GLU A 76 3.79 -12.77 5.22
CA GLU A 76 2.50 -13.31 5.62
C GLU A 76 1.71 -13.82 4.42
N GLN A 77 1.63 -13.01 3.35
CA GLN A 77 0.97 -13.42 2.10
C GLN A 77 1.66 -14.62 1.48
N LEU A 78 3.00 -14.62 1.48
CA LEU A 78 3.77 -15.71 0.90
C LEU A 78 3.63 -17.00 1.71
N ALA A 79 3.69 -16.92 3.03
CA ALA A 79 3.47 -18.05 3.93
C ALA A 79 2.09 -18.68 3.73
N THR A 80 1.05 -17.82 3.68
CA THR A 80 -0.34 -18.22 3.46
C THR A 80 -0.52 -18.87 2.08
N ALA A 81 0.00 -18.25 1.02
CA ALA A 81 -0.14 -18.75 -0.35
C ALA A 81 0.57 -20.08 -0.59
N ALA A 82 1.64 -20.38 0.16
CA ALA A 82 2.37 -21.63 0.04
C ALA A 82 2.05 -22.66 1.14
N GLY A 83 1.17 -22.34 2.07
CA GLY A 83 0.82 -23.23 3.18
C GLY A 83 2.01 -23.61 4.07
N VAL A 84 3.00 -22.71 4.19
CA VAL A 84 4.19 -22.91 5.04
C VAL A 84 4.13 -22.01 6.27
N PRO A 85 4.74 -22.41 7.40
CA PRO A 85 4.84 -21.56 8.59
C PRO A 85 5.62 -20.26 8.30
N ILE A 86 5.20 -19.17 8.92
CA ILE A 86 5.76 -17.83 8.69
C ILE A 86 7.25 -17.77 9.05
N GLU A 87 7.65 -18.43 10.13
CA GLU A 87 9.02 -18.44 10.66
C GLU A 87 10.01 -19.05 9.65
N ARG A 88 9.52 -19.97 8.80
CA ARG A 88 10.31 -20.54 7.72
C ARG A 88 10.58 -19.52 6.61
N VAL A 89 9.58 -18.71 6.28
CA VAL A 89 9.69 -17.66 5.25
C VAL A 89 10.60 -16.54 5.76
N GLU A 90 10.43 -16.11 7.01
CA GLU A 90 11.22 -15.04 7.65
C GLU A 90 12.73 -15.28 7.57
N ARG A 91 13.18 -16.51 7.85
CA ARG A 91 14.60 -16.89 7.81
C ARG A 91 15.25 -16.58 6.46
N PHE A 92 14.51 -16.72 5.36
CA PHE A 92 15.01 -16.45 4.01
C PHE A 92 14.62 -15.07 3.49
N ALA A 93 13.60 -14.43 4.08
CA ALA A 93 13.11 -13.12 3.69
C ALA A 93 14.02 -11.99 4.22
N HIS A 94 14.60 -12.13 5.41
CA HIS A 94 15.34 -11.04 6.08
C HIS A 94 16.41 -10.35 5.19
N PRO A 95 17.27 -11.07 4.44
CA PRO A 95 18.23 -10.42 3.55
C PRO A 95 17.59 -9.58 2.44
N VAL A 96 16.44 -10.04 1.91
CA VAL A 96 15.71 -9.34 0.85
C VAL A 96 14.92 -8.17 1.42
N LEU A 97 14.37 -8.30 2.62
CA LEU A 97 13.72 -7.18 3.32
C LEU A 97 14.73 -6.06 3.60
N LEU A 98 15.99 -6.38 3.93
CA LEU A 98 17.05 -5.38 4.09
C LEU A 98 17.40 -4.70 2.75
N GLU A 99 17.44 -5.45 1.64
CA GLU A 99 17.63 -4.91 0.29
C GLU A 99 16.52 -3.90 -0.05
N ARG A 100 15.26 -4.26 0.24
CA ARG A 100 14.07 -3.43 0.05
C ARG A 100 14.09 -2.18 0.91
N ALA A 101 14.41 -2.32 2.20
CA ALA A 101 14.54 -1.20 3.12
C ALA A 101 15.61 -0.21 2.65
N ARG A 102 16.77 -0.69 2.23
CA ARG A 102 17.82 0.17 1.65
C ARG A 102 17.37 0.87 0.37
N ALA A 103 16.65 0.18 -0.50
CA ALA A 103 16.12 0.79 -1.72
C ALA A 103 15.08 1.88 -1.39
N ALA A 104 14.25 1.67 -0.37
CA ALA A 104 13.33 2.68 0.15
C ALA A 104 14.10 3.89 0.71
N GLU A 105 15.14 3.67 1.53
CA GLU A 105 16.00 4.74 2.06
C GLU A 105 16.59 5.60 0.92
N LEU A 106 17.18 4.96 -0.09
CA LEU A 106 17.74 5.67 -1.25
C LEU A 106 16.66 6.46 -2.01
N ALA A 107 15.47 5.89 -2.18
CA ALA A 107 14.37 6.58 -2.83
C ALA A 107 13.84 7.77 -2.02
N THR A 108 13.79 7.65 -0.69
CA THR A 108 13.37 8.76 0.18
C THR A 108 14.34 9.93 0.15
N ALA A 109 15.63 9.65 -0.08
CA ALA A 109 16.68 10.66 -0.26
C ALA A 109 16.75 11.23 -1.70
N ALA A 110 15.97 10.69 -2.64
CA ALA A 110 15.96 11.13 -4.02
C ALA A 110 14.96 12.29 -4.25
N HIS A 111 15.11 12.96 -5.40
CA HIS A 111 14.33 14.17 -5.70
C HIS A 111 13.08 13.85 -6.53
N PRO A 112 11.86 14.20 -6.08
CA PRO A 112 10.65 14.02 -6.87
C PRO A 112 10.66 14.91 -8.11
N VAL A 113 10.20 14.38 -9.24
CA VAL A 113 10.08 15.11 -10.51
C VAL A 113 8.67 15.70 -10.62
N LEU A 114 8.60 17.03 -10.63
CA LEU A 114 7.39 17.82 -10.82
C LEU A 114 7.29 18.30 -12.28
N ALA A 115 6.26 19.10 -12.58
CA ALA A 115 6.04 19.62 -13.93
C ALA A 115 7.10 20.63 -14.38
N ASP A 116 7.72 21.33 -13.44
CA ASP A 116 8.79 22.31 -13.61
C ASP A 116 10.21 21.69 -13.51
N GLY A 117 10.31 20.41 -13.14
CA GLY A 117 11.56 19.66 -13.05
C GLY A 117 11.73 18.93 -11.72
N PRO A 118 12.93 18.39 -11.43
CA PRO A 118 13.25 17.81 -10.13
C PRO A 118 13.16 18.85 -9.01
N ALA A 119 12.49 18.51 -7.92
CA ALA A 119 12.44 19.34 -6.72
C ALA A 119 13.81 19.49 -6.07
N VAL A 120 14.01 20.61 -5.38
CA VAL A 120 15.20 20.83 -4.54
C VAL A 120 15.13 19.94 -3.29
N LEU A 121 13.94 19.80 -2.70
CA LEU A 121 13.71 18.95 -1.54
C LEU A 121 13.76 17.46 -1.95
N THR A 122 14.19 16.63 -1.02
CA THR A 122 14.07 15.18 -1.14
C THR A 122 12.62 14.73 -1.03
N LEU A 123 12.34 13.49 -1.43
CA LEU A 123 11.02 12.90 -1.31
C LEU A 123 10.55 12.91 0.16
N LEU A 124 11.43 12.54 1.10
CA LEU A 124 11.11 12.53 2.52
C LEU A 124 10.72 13.92 3.02
N GLU A 125 11.50 14.95 2.72
CA GLU A 125 11.22 16.32 3.14
C GLU A 125 9.90 16.84 2.54
N THR A 126 9.66 16.53 1.27
CA THR A 126 8.44 16.92 0.56
C THR A 126 7.21 16.28 1.20
N VAL A 127 7.25 14.97 1.42
CA VAL A 127 6.16 14.20 2.05
C VAL A 127 5.93 14.65 3.48
N THR A 128 6.99 14.83 4.27
CA THR A 128 6.90 15.31 5.66
C THR A 128 6.22 16.67 5.72
N THR A 129 6.63 17.61 4.86
CA THR A 129 6.01 18.94 4.77
C THR A 129 4.52 18.83 4.43
N ALA A 130 4.18 17.97 3.48
CA ALA A 130 2.83 17.69 3.03
C ALA A 130 1.93 17.09 4.13
N LEU A 131 2.46 16.14 4.92
CA LEU A 131 1.75 15.50 6.03
C LEU A 131 1.51 16.48 7.18
N VAL A 132 2.54 17.22 7.58
CA VAL A 132 2.45 18.24 8.64
C VAL A 132 1.43 19.33 8.28
N ALA A 133 1.42 19.79 7.03
CA ALA A 133 0.43 20.76 6.56
C ALA A 133 -1.02 20.25 6.63
N ARG A 134 -1.23 18.93 6.59
CA ARG A 134 -2.53 18.27 6.80
C ARG A 134 -2.84 17.94 8.26
N GLY A 135 -1.94 18.24 9.19
CA GLY A 135 -2.08 17.83 10.60
C GLY A 135 -1.93 16.32 10.80
N LEU A 136 -1.22 15.64 9.89
CA LEU A 136 -0.86 14.23 10.03
C LEU A 136 0.52 14.11 10.68
N ASP A 137 0.72 13.02 11.41
CA ASP A 137 1.99 12.71 12.05
C ASP A 137 2.98 12.11 11.01
N PRO A 138 4.11 12.78 10.72
CA PRO A 138 5.10 12.27 9.78
C PRO A 138 5.88 11.06 10.31
N ASP A 139 5.90 10.80 11.62
CA ASP A 139 6.59 9.65 12.21
C ASP A 139 5.75 8.36 12.09
N SER A 140 4.44 8.50 11.86
CA SER A 140 3.48 7.40 11.69
C SER A 140 3.34 6.94 10.23
N ILE A 141 4.46 6.83 9.52
CA ILE A 141 4.51 6.37 8.12
C ILE A 141 5.42 5.16 7.95
N ALA A 142 5.11 4.32 6.96
CA ALA A 142 5.92 3.17 6.61
C ALA A 142 6.35 3.24 5.15
N TRP A 143 7.66 3.09 4.92
CA TRP A 143 8.25 3.02 3.60
C TRP A 143 8.64 1.59 3.26
N ASP A 144 8.42 1.23 2.01
CA ASP A 144 8.84 -0.04 1.45
C ASP A 144 9.20 0.16 -0.03
N ALA A 145 10.01 -0.73 -0.58
CA ALA A 145 10.37 -0.69 -1.97
C ALA A 145 10.57 -2.10 -2.50
N TRP A 146 10.26 -2.33 -3.77
CA TRP A 146 10.49 -3.59 -4.43
C TRP A 146 10.81 -3.37 -5.90
N ARG A 147 11.38 -4.40 -6.53
CA ARG A 147 11.72 -4.36 -7.94
C ARG A 147 10.70 -5.18 -8.70
N ASN A 148 10.01 -4.53 -9.63
CA ASN A 148 9.04 -5.20 -10.50
C ASN A 148 9.76 -6.12 -11.51
N GLU A 149 9.01 -6.97 -12.19
CA GLU A 149 9.53 -7.87 -13.24
C GLU A 149 10.25 -7.11 -14.37
N ASP A 150 9.81 -5.87 -14.64
CA ASP A 150 10.40 -4.95 -15.60
C ASP A 150 11.71 -4.29 -15.13
N SER A 151 12.27 -4.74 -14.00
CA SER A 151 13.49 -4.22 -13.37
C SER A 151 13.40 -2.77 -12.86
N ARG A 152 12.20 -2.16 -12.80
CA ARG A 152 11.99 -0.83 -12.22
C ARG A 152 11.67 -0.93 -10.72
N TRP A 153 12.17 0.04 -9.96
CA TRP A 153 11.87 0.16 -8.53
C TRP A 153 10.52 0.85 -8.34
N THR A 154 9.64 0.19 -7.60
CA THR A 154 8.44 0.79 -7.01
C THR A 154 8.70 1.00 -5.54
N VAL A 155 8.35 2.19 -5.07
CA VAL A 155 8.48 2.61 -3.67
C VAL A 155 7.09 2.92 -3.19
N GLN A 156 6.72 2.34 -2.06
CA GLN A 156 5.42 2.50 -1.44
C GLN A 156 5.58 3.29 -0.15
N LEU A 157 4.74 4.30 0.00
CA LEU A 157 4.50 4.98 1.26
C LEU A 157 3.13 4.57 1.77
N ALA A 158 3.07 4.10 3.01
CA ALA A 158 1.81 3.84 3.70
C ALA A 158 1.67 4.78 4.92
N TRP A 159 0.48 5.34 5.11
CA TRP A 159 0.17 6.19 6.26
C TRP A 159 -1.30 6.08 6.65
N LYS A 160 -1.60 6.47 7.90
CA LYS A 160 -2.98 6.54 8.39
C LYS A 160 -3.49 7.98 8.41
N ALA A 161 -4.69 8.18 7.89
CA ALA A 161 -5.42 9.44 8.03
C ALA A 161 -6.78 9.15 8.68
N GLY A 162 -6.92 9.47 9.97
CA GLY A 162 -8.09 9.12 10.75
C GLY A 162 -8.29 7.60 10.84
N ARG A 163 -9.29 7.07 10.14
CA ARG A 163 -9.62 5.63 10.07
C ARG A 163 -9.25 4.98 8.73
N SER A 164 -8.64 5.74 7.83
CA SER A 164 -8.27 5.27 6.50
C SER A 164 -6.79 4.92 6.45
N ASP A 165 -6.50 3.70 5.99
CA ASP A 165 -5.17 3.29 5.56
C ASP A 165 -4.96 3.76 4.13
N ASN A 166 -3.95 4.60 3.92
CA ASN A 166 -3.64 5.17 2.62
C ASN A 166 -2.28 4.68 2.15
N VAL A 167 -2.16 4.57 0.84
CA VAL A 167 -0.94 4.12 0.17
C VAL A 167 -0.67 5.01 -1.03
N ALA A 168 0.59 5.32 -1.27
CA ALA A 168 1.06 6.06 -2.44
C ALA A 168 2.25 5.33 -3.04
N HIS A 169 2.27 5.26 -4.37
CA HIS A 169 3.33 4.58 -5.12
C HIS A 169 4.15 5.56 -5.94
N PHE A 170 5.45 5.38 -5.83
CA PHE A 170 6.45 6.12 -6.56
C PHE A 170 7.34 5.19 -7.37
N ARG A 171 7.90 5.69 -8.46
CA ARG A 171 8.91 5.00 -9.26
C ARG A 171 10.25 5.66 -9.04
N PHE A 172 11.23 4.88 -8.58
CA PHE A 172 12.58 5.35 -8.29
C PHE A 172 13.55 4.98 -9.41
N SER A 173 14.32 5.99 -9.84
CA SER A 173 15.39 5.87 -10.83
C SER A 173 16.72 6.29 -10.19
N PRO A 174 17.63 5.34 -9.89
CA PRO A 174 18.96 5.67 -9.36
C PRO A 174 19.75 6.57 -10.32
N GLY A 175 20.49 7.53 -9.79
CA GLY A 175 21.29 8.47 -10.57
C GLY A 175 22.47 9.05 -9.80
N ALA A 176 23.31 9.84 -10.47
CA ALA A 176 24.57 10.37 -9.90
C ALA A 176 24.37 11.33 -8.71
N HIS A 177 23.16 11.85 -8.49
CA HIS A 177 22.82 12.82 -7.44
C HIS A 177 21.73 12.28 -6.52
N GLY A 178 21.83 11.01 -6.11
CA GLY A 178 20.81 10.34 -5.27
C GLY A 178 19.64 9.76 -6.06
N GLY A 179 19.41 10.24 -7.29
CA GLY A 179 18.39 9.72 -8.20
C GLY A 179 17.13 10.56 -8.21
N THR A 180 16.14 10.10 -8.98
CA THR A 180 14.86 10.80 -9.14
C THR A 180 13.69 9.89 -8.84
N VAL A 181 12.58 10.50 -8.42
CA VAL A 181 11.35 9.81 -8.07
C VAL A 181 10.19 10.40 -8.87
N THR A 182 9.34 9.55 -9.42
CA THR A 182 8.13 9.97 -10.17
C THR A 182 6.89 9.39 -9.52
N ALA A 183 5.82 10.18 -9.40
CA ALA A 183 4.54 9.68 -8.90
C ALA A 183 3.97 8.65 -9.88
N SER A 184 3.58 7.49 -9.36
CA SER A 184 2.94 6.42 -10.16
C SER A 184 1.42 6.42 -10.04
N ASP A 185 0.88 6.97 -8.95
CA ASP A 185 -0.56 7.10 -8.72
C ASP A 185 -0.96 8.52 -8.28
N ASP A 186 -2.27 8.73 -8.13
CA ASP A 186 -2.83 10.03 -7.76
C ASP A 186 -2.43 10.44 -6.34
N ALA A 187 -2.43 9.49 -5.38
CA ALA A 187 -2.05 9.74 -4.00
C ALA A 187 -0.59 10.25 -3.88
N ALA A 188 0.33 9.63 -4.61
CA ALA A 188 1.72 10.07 -4.74
C ALA A 188 1.81 11.46 -5.37
N ARG A 189 1.05 11.70 -6.45
CA ARG A 189 1.04 12.98 -7.14
C ARG A 189 0.51 14.10 -6.27
N GLN A 190 -0.48 13.82 -5.44
CA GLN A 190 -0.97 14.75 -4.45
C GLN A 190 0.12 15.04 -3.41
N LEU A 191 0.77 14.03 -2.82
CA LEU A 191 1.79 14.23 -1.77
C LEU A 191 2.99 15.09 -2.20
N ILE A 192 3.43 14.98 -3.45
CA ILE A 192 4.56 15.77 -3.97
C ILE A 192 4.13 17.13 -4.53
N ASN A 193 2.84 17.41 -4.60
CA ASN A 193 2.33 18.67 -5.11
C ASN A 193 2.59 19.78 -4.08
N PRO A 194 3.26 20.90 -4.45
CA PRO A 194 3.47 22.02 -3.53
C PRO A 194 2.17 22.63 -2.99
N ASP A 195 1.06 22.55 -3.74
CA ASP A 195 -0.25 23.02 -3.31
C ASP A 195 -0.98 22.03 -2.38
N PHE A 196 -0.41 20.86 -2.12
CA PHE A 196 -1.06 19.81 -1.31
C PHE A 196 -1.48 20.35 0.05
N GLY A 197 -0.64 21.11 0.74
CA GLY A 197 -0.91 21.65 2.07
C GLY A 197 -1.95 22.78 2.10
N ARG A 198 -2.43 23.26 0.93
CA ARG A 198 -3.40 24.34 0.90
C ARG A 198 -4.79 23.78 1.25
N PRO A 199 -5.50 24.33 2.26
CA PRO A 199 -6.85 23.88 2.54
C PRO A 199 -7.71 24.05 1.28
N LEU A 200 -8.45 23.00 0.93
CA LEU A 200 -9.40 23.05 -0.19
C LEU A 200 -10.29 24.28 0.02
N ARG A 201 -10.31 25.21 -0.94
CA ARG A 201 -11.20 26.36 -0.86
C ARG A 201 -12.63 25.82 -0.74
N PRO A 202 -13.44 26.26 0.23
CA PRO A 202 -14.84 25.88 0.27
C PRO A 202 -15.47 26.33 -1.05
N VAL A 203 -16.07 25.37 -1.76
CA VAL A 203 -16.86 25.68 -2.95
C VAL A 203 -18.06 26.49 -2.45
N ALA A 204 -18.22 27.70 -2.97
CA ALA A 204 -19.41 28.50 -2.67
C ALA A 204 -20.65 27.70 -3.08
N ALA A 205 -21.68 27.68 -2.23
CA ALA A 205 -22.94 27.02 -2.54
C ALA A 205 -23.44 27.53 -3.90
N VAL A 206 -23.69 26.60 -4.82
CA VAL A 206 -24.30 26.92 -6.12
C VAL A 206 -25.69 27.48 -5.83
N PRO A 207 -26.00 28.74 -6.20
CA PRO A 207 -27.33 29.28 -5.96
C PRO A 207 -28.34 28.46 -6.76
N HIS A 208 -29.29 27.85 -6.06
CA HIS A 208 -30.49 27.32 -6.69
C HIS A 208 -31.31 28.51 -7.17
N LEU A 209 -31.39 28.70 -8.49
CA LEU A 209 -32.37 29.59 -9.08
C LEU A 209 -33.74 28.97 -8.78
N PHE A 210 -34.52 29.63 -7.94
CA PHE A 210 -35.91 29.25 -7.70
C PHE A 210 -36.66 29.50 -9.01
N ASP A 211 -37.17 28.43 -9.62
CA ASP A 211 -38.17 28.52 -10.67
C ASP A 211 -39.49 28.93 -9.98
N ASP A 212 -39.81 30.22 -10.02
CA ASP A 212 -41.09 30.76 -9.58
C ASP A 212 -42.18 30.34 -10.56
N HIS A 213 -42.63 29.09 -10.47
CA HIS A 213 -43.90 28.68 -11.04
C HIS A 213 -45.02 28.95 -10.02
N GLU A 214 -45.54 30.17 -10.08
CA GLU A 214 -46.74 30.62 -9.36
C GLU A 214 -47.93 29.68 -9.67
N THR A 215 -48.32 28.88 -8.67
CA THR A 215 -49.61 28.19 -8.66
C THR A 215 -50.63 29.12 -8.01
N HIS A 216 -51.48 29.73 -8.83
CA HIS A 216 -52.64 30.49 -8.36
C HIS A 216 -53.68 29.53 -7.77
N GLU A 217 -53.71 29.39 -6.44
CA GLU A 217 -54.87 28.82 -5.74
C GLU A 217 -55.89 29.92 -5.45
N VAL A 218 -57.11 29.68 -5.93
CA VAL A 218 -58.27 30.57 -5.82
C VAL A 218 -58.87 30.41 -4.42
N GLN A 219 -58.96 31.52 -3.69
CA GLN A 219 -59.64 31.60 -2.39
C GLN A 219 -61.15 31.50 -2.59
N ASP A 220 -61.81 30.64 -1.80
CA ASP A 220 -63.25 30.72 -1.57
C ASP A 220 -63.54 30.85 -0.08
N ALA A 221 -64.39 31.79 0.26
CA ALA A 221 -64.63 32.30 1.61
C ALA A 221 -66.10 32.04 2.02
N SER A 222 -66.30 31.44 3.19
CA SER A 222 -67.54 31.54 3.98
C SER A 222 -67.20 31.10 5.40
N GLU A 223 -67.11 31.94 6.43
CA GLU A 223 -68.03 32.89 7.09
C GLU A 223 -68.32 32.39 8.52
N ALA A 224 -68.28 33.34 9.45
CA ALA A 224 -68.09 33.21 10.89
C ALA A 224 -69.24 32.56 11.68
N GLN A 225 -68.92 32.01 12.86
CA GLN A 225 -69.63 32.36 14.10
C GLN A 225 -68.82 32.00 15.36
N GLN A 226 -68.44 33.06 16.10
CA GLN A 226 -67.86 33.04 17.43
C GLN A 226 -68.96 33.24 18.48
N VAL A 227 -68.89 32.49 19.59
CA VAL A 227 -69.60 32.78 20.84
C VAL A 227 -68.58 32.79 21.99
N ALA A 228 -68.55 33.91 22.71
CA ALA A 228 -67.77 34.20 23.93
C ALA A 228 -68.41 33.49 25.15
N ALA A 229 -67.83 33.27 26.34
CA ALA A 229 -66.77 33.88 27.16
C ALA A 229 -66.51 32.92 28.37
N PRO A 230 -65.82 33.30 29.47
CA PRO A 230 -64.43 33.73 29.64
C PRO A 230 -63.68 32.94 30.77
N GLU A 231 -62.34 32.90 30.77
CA GLU A 231 -61.59 32.69 32.02
C GLU A 231 -60.28 33.50 32.07
N VAL A 232 -60.32 34.49 32.96
CA VAL A 232 -59.33 35.23 33.77
C VAL A 232 -57.82 35.21 33.41
N GLN A 233 -57.32 36.45 33.21
CA GLN A 233 -55.95 37.03 33.10
C GLN A 233 -55.06 36.79 34.34
N ALA A 234 -53.71 36.89 34.41
CA ALA A 234 -52.54 37.31 33.60
C ALA A 234 -51.26 37.00 34.48
N PRO A 235 -49.99 37.41 34.22
CA PRO A 235 -49.39 38.12 33.08
C PRO A 235 -48.07 37.52 32.53
N THR A 236 -47.77 37.94 31.31
CA THR A 236 -46.51 37.85 30.57
C THR A 236 -45.41 38.76 31.14
N PRO A 237 -44.13 38.38 30.99
CA PRO A 237 -43.09 39.38 30.70
C PRO A 237 -42.39 39.16 29.35
N PRO A 238 -41.77 40.22 28.79
CA PRO A 238 -41.73 40.47 27.34
C PRO A 238 -40.56 39.81 26.60
N ALA A 239 -40.75 39.74 25.27
CA ALA A 239 -39.78 39.30 24.28
C ALA A 239 -38.40 40.00 24.40
N PRO A 240 -37.29 39.26 24.17
CA PRO A 240 -35.96 39.87 24.17
C PRO A 240 -35.74 40.69 22.90
N LYS A 241 -35.46 41.99 23.09
CA LYS A 241 -34.93 42.88 22.06
C LYS A 241 -33.55 42.39 21.64
N ARG A 242 -33.34 42.24 20.32
CA ARG A 242 -32.03 41.96 19.71
C ARG A 242 -31.02 43.01 20.15
N SER A 243 -30.01 42.59 20.92
CA SER A 243 -28.82 43.39 21.20
C SER A 243 -27.89 43.35 19.99
N ARG A 244 -27.49 44.53 19.50
CA ARG A 244 -26.34 44.70 18.61
C ARG A 244 -25.11 44.19 19.36
N LYS A 245 -24.52 43.07 18.91
CA LYS A 245 -23.20 42.65 19.38
C LYS A 245 -22.17 43.70 18.98
N ALA A 246 -21.48 44.24 19.99
CA ALA A 246 -20.30 45.06 19.84
C ALA A 246 -19.25 44.32 19.01
N ARG A 247 -18.69 45.01 18.02
CA ARG A 247 -17.51 44.54 17.29
C ARG A 247 -16.35 44.47 18.30
N ALA A 248 -15.61 43.36 18.28
CA ALA A 248 -14.32 43.29 18.93
C ALA A 248 -13.40 44.36 18.31
N THR A 249 -13.00 45.34 19.12
CA THR A 249 -12.02 46.36 18.73
C THR A 249 -10.67 45.68 18.65
N VAL A 250 -10.26 45.33 17.42
CA VAL A 250 -8.88 44.91 17.15
C VAL A 250 -8.02 46.19 17.16
N PRO A 251 -6.86 46.21 17.85
CA PRO A 251 -5.98 47.37 17.84
C PRO A 251 -5.57 47.74 16.42
N ALA A 252 -5.41 49.04 16.16
CA ALA A 252 -4.87 49.51 14.90
C ALA A 252 -3.39 49.07 14.79
N TRP A 253 -2.95 48.73 13.58
CA TRP A 253 -1.58 48.26 13.30
C TRP A 253 -0.48 49.27 13.67
N GLU A 254 -0.83 50.54 13.89
CA GLU A 254 0.10 51.58 14.35
C GLU A 254 0.49 51.43 15.83
N ASP A 255 -0.39 50.85 16.67
CA ASP A 255 -0.13 50.66 18.11
C ASP A 255 0.89 49.54 18.37
N VAL A 256 1.03 48.59 17.44
CA VAL A 256 1.98 47.46 17.55
C VAL A 256 3.41 47.89 17.19
N LEU A 257 3.57 48.91 16.34
CA LEU A 257 4.89 49.40 15.92
C LEU A 257 5.47 50.47 16.85
N LEU A 258 4.65 51.17 17.63
CA LEU A 258 5.10 52.30 18.46
C LEU A 258 5.14 52.00 19.97
N GLY A 259 4.70 50.82 20.42
CA GLY A 259 5.01 50.33 21.77
C GLY A 259 4.46 51.18 22.93
N VAL A 260 3.36 51.90 22.74
CA VAL A 260 2.71 52.68 23.81
C VAL A 260 1.30 52.13 24.06
N ARG A 261 1.07 51.64 25.28
CA ARG A 261 -0.21 51.11 25.76
C ARG A 261 -1.15 52.25 26.14
N SER A 262 -2.28 52.39 25.45
CA SER A 262 -3.35 53.33 25.77
C SER A 262 -4.12 52.85 27.01
N SER A 263 -3.97 53.59 28.12
CA SER A 263 -4.78 53.43 29.32
C SER A 263 -6.16 54.03 29.09
N GLY A 264 -7.19 53.19 28.99
CA GLY A 264 -8.59 53.61 29.04
C GLY A 264 -8.96 54.11 30.44
N THR A 265 -9.27 55.39 30.57
CA THR A 265 -10.05 55.96 31.67
C THR A 265 -11.26 56.64 31.04
N GLN A 266 -12.44 56.08 31.29
CA GLN A 266 -13.72 56.70 30.96
C GLN A 266 -14.44 57.01 32.28
N PRO A 267 -14.97 58.23 32.49
CA PRO A 267 -15.94 58.51 33.56
C PRO A 267 -17.32 57.92 33.24
#